data_AF-A0A970UIY3-F1
#
_entry.id   AF-A0A970UIY3-F1
#
_cell.length_a   1.000
_cell.length_b   1.000
_cell.length_c   1.000
_cell.angle_alpha   90.00
_cell.angle_beta   90.00
_cell.angle_gamma   90.00
#
_symmetry.space_group_name_H-M   'P 1'
#
loop_
_entity.id
_entity.type
_entity.pdbx_description
1 polymer ?
#
loop_
_entity_poly.entity_id
_entity_poly.type
_entity_poly.pdbx_seq_one_letter_code
_entity_poly.pdbx_strand_id
1 'polypeptide(L)'
;MLYQIPEYESDQLISIIGTKRPLQEELRSIISQLLPKKGTSLFIDAFCGSGAVARVARSLGCRVIASDVEAFTFITNYVYLALHAEDISTMFAEFGGIDAYLTILNLQGLYASTVNKDIPNGFLSTYYAPSDDTSYDGNRERLFFTRSNALFLDTVREEIEQNWIAKKINAAEKCVALASVLYEASRKANTGGTFTSYYKRFGSYEQTALSRIGTNCELHAPVLPDMPIPRGSVRLESADKVVSSHSADICFIDPPATVHQYSSAYHLLNSIAIWDKPPIDERRNPDGTLVNKSGMREDRASTKSPFCSLKHADAAFVHLIGSIDARTVITTYPNSGIVSAERIRQLLSPRFRSVSSLILRKRNQGGRQPLDRSKDTFEHVIIAGNPETVSVVVETDVEIIEYLRILHEMESRVFNPRDDIEPFQFVGGILIRHPVDPFELQKKEKSKLSMLAHALEHSCCTTAEQSIDVLTKALRKEHSYPIDGEGRLKIEKKIVSLLRQHCSVATARVFFELFETVEQRLADIDNSKRLEMHLRRLKSVTQMRLMQ
;
A
#
# COMPACT_ATOMS: atom_id res chain seq x y z
N MET A 1 -16.38 0.91 -18.22
CA MET A 1 -14.93 1.09 -18.47
C MET A 1 -14.24 1.04 -17.14
N LEU A 2 -13.25 0.15 -16.96
CA LEU A 2 -12.32 0.22 -15.83
C LEU A 2 -11.64 1.60 -15.86
N TYR A 3 -11.83 2.41 -14.83
CA TYR A 3 -11.09 3.66 -14.69
C TYR A 3 -9.61 3.30 -14.52
N GLN A 4 -8.78 3.58 -15.53
CA GLN A 4 -7.34 3.45 -15.37
C GLN A 4 -6.88 4.59 -14.44
N ILE A 5 -6.32 4.25 -13.28
CA ILE A 5 -5.74 5.23 -12.36
C ILE A 5 -4.64 6.00 -13.12
N PRO A 6 -4.70 7.35 -13.19
CA PRO A 6 -3.65 8.15 -13.81
C PRO A 6 -2.28 7.85 -13.19
N GLU A 7 -1.23 7.84 -14.00
CA GLU A 7 0.13 7.51 -13.54
C GLU A 7 0.56 8.36 -12.34
N TYR A 8 0.36 9.68 -12.41
CA TYR A 8 0.59 10.66 -11.34
C TYR A 8 0.01 10.23 -9.97
N GLU A 9 -1.17 9.63 -9.97
CA GLU A 9 -1.87 9.22 -8.75
C GLU A 9 -1.21 8.03 -8.06
N SER A 10 -0.39 7.25 -8.77
CA SER A 10 0.24 6.03 -8.28
C SER A 10 1.77 6.05 -8.31
N ASP A 11 2.36 7.03 -9.00
CA ASP A 11 3.80 7.22 -9.18
C ASP A 11 4.53 7.42 -7.83
N GLN A 12 5.65 6.73 -7.67
CA GLN A 12 6.53 6.77 -6.49
C GLN A 12 5.86 6.90 -5.11
N LEU A 13 4.72 6.23 -4.88
CA LEU A 13 4.07 6.21 -3.56
C LEU A 13 4.87 5.35 -2.56
N ILE A 14 5.35 5.99 -1.49
CA ILE A 14 6.02 5.29 -0.38
C ILE A 14 5.01 4.41 0.35
N SER A 15 5.39 3.14 0.57
CA SER A 15 4.55 2.19 1.30
C SER A 15 4.60 2.47 2.81
N ILE A 16 3.49 2.96 3.34
CA ILE A 16 3.29 3.20 4.78
C ILE A 16 2.16 2.33 5.34
N ILE A 17 2.21 2.05 6.64
CA ILE A 17 1.10 1.46 7.39
C ILE A 17 -0.12 2.33 7.16
N GLY A 18 -1.28 1.71 7.02
CA GLY A 18 -2.53 2.44 6.85
C GLY A 18 -2.79 2.96 5.43
N THR A 19 -1.81 2.92 4.50
CA THR A 19 -1.95 3.49 3.14
C THR A 19 -3.27 3.14 2.47
N LYS A 20 -3.84 4.13 1.78
CA LYS A 20 -5.12 4.05 1.07
C LYS A 20 -4.99 3.74 -0.42
N ARG A 21 -3.76 3.45 -0.89
CA ARG A 21 -3.52 2.96 -2.27
C ARG A 21 -4.45 1.80 -2.68
N PRO A 22 -4.76 0.79 -1.83
CA PRO A 22 -5.68 -0.28 -2.22
C PRO A 22 -7.15 0.13 -2.37
N LEU A 23 -7.53 1.32 -1.89
CA LEU A 23 -8.89 1.86 -1.87
C LEU A 23 -9.02 3.11 -2.76
N GLN A 24 -8.03 3.35 -3.61
CA GLN A 24 -7.85 4.63 -4.30
C GLN A 24 -8.96 4.88 -5.34
N GLU A 25 -9.41 3.84 -6.04
CA GLU A 25 -10.50 3.93 -7.02
C GLU A 25 -11.84 4.24 -6.34
N GLU A 26 -12.13 3.57 -5.22
CA GLU A 26 -13.35 3.76 -4.46
C GLU A 26 -13.38 5.15 -3.82
N LEU A 27 -12.26 5.58 -3.21
CA LEU A 27 -12.14 6.93 -2.64
C LEU A 27 -12.22 8.01 -3.72
N ARG A 28 -11.67 7.78 -4.92
CA ARG A 28 -11.84 8.69 -6.07
C ARG A 28 -13.31 8.86 -6.43
N SER A 29 -14.05 7.75 -6.53
CA SER A 29 -15.48 7.79 -6.81
C SER A 29 -16.24 8.60 -5.75
N ILE A 30 -15.99 8.30 -4.47
CA ILE A 30 -16.62 9.00 -3.34
C ILE A 30 -16.31 10.49 -3.38
N ILE A 31 -15.04 10.86 -3.48
CA ILE A 31 -14.63 12.28 -3.51
C ILE A 31 -15.28 12.98 -4.70
N SER A 32 -15.26 12.38 -5.90
CA SER A 32 -15.86 12.98 -7.10
C SER A 32 -17.35 13.30 -6.97
N GLN A 33 -18.09 12.47 -6.23
CA GLN A 33 -19.53 12.64 -5.98
C GLN A 33 -19.82 13.72 -4.93
N LEU A 34 -18.90 13.92 -3.98
CA LEU A 34 -19.02 14.91 -2.91
C LEU A 34 -18.55 16.31 -3.33
N LEU A 35 -17.78 16.42 -4.42
CA LEU A 35 -17.31 17.70 -4.91
C LEU A 35 -18.47 18.56 -5.42
N PRO A 36 -18.48 19.87 -5.08
CA PRO A 36 -19.47 20.80 -5.63
C PRO A 36 -19.35 20.88 -7.16
N LYS A 37 -20.51 21.02 -7.83
CA LYS A 37 -20.62 21.04 -9.30
C LYS A 37 -19.93 22.23 -9.99
N LYS A 38 -19.55 23.27 -9.25
CA LYS A 38 -18.93 24.50 -9.78
C LYS A 38 -17.83 25.00 -8.84
N GLY A 39 -16.76 25.51 -9.44
CA GLY A 39 -15.65 26.15 -8.74
C GLY A 39 -14.55 25.17 -8.30
N THR A 40 -13.39 25.72 -7.93
CA THR A 40 -12.30 24.96 -7.33
C THR A 40 -12.60 24.72 -5.85
N SER A 41 -12.65 23.45 -5.45
CA SER A 41 -12.91 23.07 -4.07
C SER A 41 -11.63 23.08 -3.24
N LEU A 42 -11.73 23.48 -1.97
CA LEU A 42 -10.63 23.30 -1.03
C LEU A 42 -10.77 21.94 -0.33
N PHE A 43 -9.74 21.11 -0.49
CA PHE A 43 -9.64 19.79 0.12
C PHE A 43 -8.50 19.78 1.14
N ILE A 44 -8.79 19.41 2.40
CA ILE A 44 -7.76 19.21 3.43
C ILE A 44 -7.52 17.71 3.59
N ASP A 45 -6.26 17.28 3.53
CA ASP A 45 -5.80 15.95 3.95
C ASP A 45 -4.96 16.10 5.22
N ALA A 46 -5.56 15.89 6.40
CA ALA A 46 -4.92 16.21 7.68
C ALA A 46 -3.89 15.16 8.13
N PHE A 47 -3.85 14.00 7.48
CA PHE A 47 -2.96 12.88 7.77
C PHE A 47 -2.41 12.31 6.46
N CYS A 48 -1.77 13.16 5.67
CA CYS A 48 -1.56 12.85 4.26
C CYS A 48 -0.65 11.65 4.00
N GLY A 49 0.27 11.32 4.92
CA GLY A 49 1.10 10.12 4.80
C GLY A 49 1.79 10.03 3.44
N SER A 50 1.48 9.01 2.65
CA SER A 50 2.05 8.82 1.31
C SER A 50 1.49 9.76 0.24
N GLY A 51 0.43 10.50 0.55
CA GLY A 51 -0.26 11.44 -0.36
C GLY A 51 -1.26 10.79 -1.31
N ALA A 52 -1.60 9.51 -1.14
CA ALA A 52 -2.43 8.79 -2.12
C ALA A 52 -3.81 9.45 -2.31
N VAL A 53 -4.47 9.86 -1.22
CA VAL A 53 -5.79 10.50 -1.28
C VAL A 53 -5.67 11.97 -1.69
N ALA A 54 -4.69 12.70 -1.14
CA ALA A 54 -4.38 14.06 -1.55
C ALA A 54 -4.15 14.20 -3.08
N ARG A 55 -3.42 13.28 -3.71
CA ARG A 55 -3.21 13.29 -5.17
C ARG A 55 -4.49 13.03 -5.94
N VAL A 56 -5.34 12.10 -5.48
CA VAL A 56 -6.68 11.88 -6.07
C VAL A 56 -7.51 13.17 -6.03
N ALA A 57 -7.58 13.83 -4.87
CA ALA A 57 -8.30 15.09 -4.73
C ALA A 57 -7.75 16.17 -5.68
N ARG A 58 -6.41 16.28 -5.79
CA ARG A 58 -5.76 17.21 -6.72
C ARG A 58 -6.11 16.90 -8.18
N SER A 59 -6.04 15.62 -8.60
CA SER A 59 -6.44 15.19 -9.95
C SER A 59 -7.92 15.45 -10.26
N LEU A 60 -8.78 15.47 -9.24
CA LEU A 60 -10.20 15.86 -9.38
C LEU A 60 -10.40 17.38 -9.43
N GLY A 61 -9.32 18.17 -9.50
CA GLY A 61 -9.37 19.63 -9.63
C GLY A 61 -9.48 20.37 -8.30
N CYS A 62 -9.19 19.74 -7.17
CA CYS A 62 -9.19 20.41 -5.87
C CYS A 62 -7.89 21.20 -5.65
N ARG A 63 -8.00 22.33 -4.94
CA ARG A 63 -6.87 22.93 -4.26
C ARG A 63 -6.65 22.16 -2.96
N VAL A 64 -5.51 21.50 -2.82
CA VAL A 64 -5.24 20.60 -1.68
C VAL A 64 -4.37 21.28 -0.63
N ILE A 65 -4.72 21.13 0.65
CA ILE A 65 -3.82 21.39 1.78
C ILE A 65 -3.58 20.04 2.46
N ALA A 66 -2.37 19.52 2.35
CA ALA A 66 -1.95 18.28 2.99
C ALA A 66 -1.12 18.58 4.23
N SER A 67 -1.24 17.77 5.28
CA SER A 67 -0.43 17.90 6.49
C SER A 67 0.02 16.56 7.03
N ASP A 68 1.21 16.53 7.61
CA ASP A 68 1.75 15.41 8.36
C ASP A 68 2.85 15.92 9.31
N VAL A 69 3.24 15.10 10.30
CA VAL A 69 4.31 15.43 11.25
C VAL A 69 5.66 14.84 10.85
N GLU A 70 5.68 13.89 9.92
CA GLU A 70 6.91 13.23 9.47
C GLU A 70 7.61 14.05 8.36
N ALA A 71 8.93 14.21 8.46
CA ALA A 71 9.68 15.04 7.51
C ALA A 71 9.69 14.43 6.10
N PHE A 72 9.77 13.10 6.00
CA PHE A 72 9.82 12.43 4.70
C PHE A 72 8.50 12.57 3.92
N THR A 73 7.35 12.60 4.60
CA THR A 73 6.03 12.78 3.97
C THR A 73 5.86 14.21 3.50
N PHE A 74 6.35 15.21 4.25
CA PHE A 74 6.38 16.60 3.78
C PHE A 74 7.14 16.75 2.46
N ILE A 75 8.36 16.20 2.37
CA ILE A 75 9.20 16.31 1.17
C ILE A 75 8.52 15.67 -0.04
N THR A 76 8.04 14.43 0.10
CA THR A 76 7.42 13.74 -1.03
C THR A 76 6.11 14.41 -1.43
N ASN A 77 5.24 14.75 -0.49
CA ASN A 77 3.98 15.40 -0.82
C ASN A 77 4.17 16.81 -1.38
N TYR A 78 5.20 17.56 -0.98
CA TYR A 78 5.51 18.87 -1.58
C TYR A 78 5.70 18.74 -3.09
N VAL A 79 6.53 17.78 -3.53
CA VAL A 79 6.82 17.54 -4.95
C VAL A 79 5.53 17.23 -5.71
N TYR A 80 4.73 16.28 -5.20
CA TYR A 80 3.55 15.80 -5.91
C TYR A 80 2.32 16.70 -5.77
N LEU A 81 2.24 17.61 -4.79
CA LEU A 81 1.06 18.45 -4.58
C LEU A 81 1.30 19.91 -4.92
N ALA A 82 2.53 20.43 -4.83
CA ALA A 82 2.82 21.84 -5.08
C ALA A 82 3.36 22.13 -6.49
N LEU A 83 3.93 21.13 -7.18
CA LEU A 83 4.60 21.29 -8.48
C LEU A 83 3.78 20.73 -9.66
N HIS A 84 4.11 21.19 -10.86
CA HIS A 84 3.65 20.70 -12.17
C HIS A 84 4.83 20.24 -13.02
N ALA A 85 4.54 19.52 -14.10
CA ALA A 85 5.55 19.09 -15.07
C ALA A 85 6.37 20.26 -15.62
N GLU A 86 5.73 21.41 -15.88
CA GLU A 86 6.41 22.61 -16.39
C GLU A 86 7.47 23.15 -15.42
N ASP A 87 7.24 23.08 -14.10
CA ASP A 87 8.21 23.58 -13.12
C ASP A 87 9.51 22.78 -13.20
N ILE A 88 9.38 21.44 -13.24
CA ILE A 88 10.53 20.54 -13.30
C ILE A 88 11.31 20.69 -14.61
N SER A 89 10.65 21.05 -15.71
CA SER A 89 11.33 21.20 -17.01
C SER A 89 12.42 22.28 -17.01
N THR A 90 12.32 23.25 -16.11
CA THR A 90 13.29 24.35 -15.95
C THR A 90 14.24 24.17 -14.77
N MET A 91 14.02 23.15 -13.94
CA MET A 91 14.85 22.84 -12.78
C MET A 91 16.20 22.23 -13.17
N PHE A 92 17.17 22.35 -12.26
CA PHE A 92 18.53 21.81 -12.38
C PHE A 92 19.28 22.35 -13.62
N ALA A 93 19.04 23.61 -13.96
CA ALA A 93 19.64 24.25 -15.14
C ALA A 93 21.18 24.18 -15.14
N GLU A 94 21.83 24.33 -13.98
CA GLU A 94 23.29 24.18 -13.85
C GLU A 94 23.82 22.79 -14.26
N PHE A 95 22.97 21.77 -14.18
CA PHE A 95 23.31 20.38 -14.49
C PHE A 95 22.77 19.95 -15.87
N GLY A 96 22.08 20.83 -16.59
CA GLY A 96 21.46 20.51 -17.88
C GLY A 96 20.06 19.88 -17.78
N GLY A 97 19.36 20.07 -16.66
CA GLY A 97 18.00 19.57 -16.44
C GLY A 97 17.93 18.37 -15.48
N ILE A 98 16.70 18.02 -15.08
CA ILE A 98 16.45 16.95 -14.08
C ILE A 98 17.05 15.60 -14.49
N ASP A 99 16.90 15.20 -15.76
CA ASP A 99 17.37 13.90 -16.23
C ASP A 99 18.91 13.81 -16.18
N ALA A 100 19.60 14.89 -16.54
CA ALA A 100 21.04 14.98 -16.44
C ALA A 100 21.51 14.96 -14.99
N TYR A 101 20.83 15.70 -14.10
CA TYR A 101 21.16 15.72 -12.68
C TYR A 101 20.98 14.34 -12.03
N LEU A 102 19.83 13.69 -12.24
CA LEU A 102 19.57 12.34 -11.72
C LEU A 102 20.52 11.31 -12.32
N THR A 103 20.92 11.45 -13.60
CA THR A 103 21.93 10.60 -14.22
C THR A 103 23.29 10.74 -13.53
N ILE A 104 23.72 11.96 -13.22
CA ILE A 104 24.96 12.21 -12.46
C ILE A 104 24.90 11.52 -11.09
N LEU A 105 23.80 11.72 -10.34
CA LEU A 105 23.61 11.08 -9.03
C LEU A 105 23.61 9.55 -9.14
N ASN A 106 22.89 8.99 -10.12
CA ASN A 106 22.85 7.54 -10.37
C ASN A 106 24.26 7.00 -10.68
N LEU A 107 25.04 7.67 -11.54
CA LEU A 107 26.40 7.26 -11.88
C LEU A 107 27.34 7.31 -10.67
N GLN A 108 27.29 8.38 -9.88
CA GLN A 108 28.10 8.52 -8.67
C GLN A 108 27.75 7.45 -7.63
N GLY A 109 26.46 7.25 -7.37
CA GLY A 109 25.97 6.22 -6.46
C GLY A 109 26.36 4.81 -6.92
N LEU A 110 26.15 4.49 -8.21
CA LEU A 110 26.52 3.19 -8.78
C LEU A 110 28.02 2.94 -8.73
N TYR A 111 28.83 3.98 -8.98
CA TYR A 111 30.28 3.88 -8.83
C TYR A 111 30.64 3.51 -7.40
N ALA A 112 30.12 4.23 -6.40
CA ALA A 112 30.37 3.96 -4.98
C ALA A 112 29.96 2.53 -4.57
N SER A 113 28.78 2.07 -5.01
CA SER A 113 28.32 0.69 -4.81
C SER A 113 29.27 -0.33 -5.43
N THR A 114 29.75 -0.08 -6.65
CA THR A 114 30.55 -1.03 -7.43
C THR A 114 31.98 -1.14 -6.90
N VAL A 115 32.60 -0.02 -6.53
CA VAL A 115 33.95 -0.06 -5.95
C VAL A 115 33.95 -0.45 -4.47
N ASN A 116 32.77 -0.58 -3.86
CA ASN A 116 32.56 -0.92 -2.46
C ASN A 116 33.39 -0.06 -1.49
N LYS A 117 33.56 1.22 -1.83
CA LYS A 117 34.43 2.15 -1.10
C LYS A 117 33.59 2.93 -0.10
N ASP A 118 33.98 2.86 1.17
CA ASP A 118 33.38 3.73 2.20
C ASP A 118 33.54 5.19 1.82
N ILE A 119 32.46 5.94 2.01
CA ILE A 119 32.51 7.40 1.85
C ILE A 119 32.81 8.06 3.21
N PRO A 120 33.54 9.18 3.22
CA PRO A 120 33.67 9.98 4.43
C PRO A 120 32.30 10.34 4.99
N ASN A 121 32.07 10.07 6.28
CA ASN A 121 30.80 10.30 6.97
C ASN A 121 29.59 9.49 6.43
N GLY A 122 29.82 8.28 5.92
CA GLY A 122 28.74 7.32 5.65
C GLY A 122 27.85 7.11 6.88
N PHE A 123 26.53 7.08 6.68
CA PHE A 123 25.56 6.93 7.76
C PHE A 123 24.78 5.64 7.60
N LEU A 124 24.17 5.43 6.43
CA LEU A 124 23.43 4.20 6.13
C LEU A 124 24.36 3.01 6.00
N SER A 125 25.47 3.17 5.26
CA SER A 125 26.46 2.11 5.01
C SER A 125 27.20 1.69 6.28
N THR A 126 27.34 2.60 7.25
CA THR A 126 27.99 2.35 8.53
C THR A 126 27.05 1.70 9.54
N TYR A 127 25.83 2.22 9.69
CA TYR A 127 24.97 1.83 10.82
C TYR A 127 23.79 0.92 10.46
N TYR A 128 23.39 0.87 9.19
CA TYR A 128 22.13 0.25 8.73
C TYR A 128 22.31 -0.81 7.64
N ALA A 129 23.56 -1.12 7.29
CA ALA A 129 23.94 -2.15 6.34
C ALA A 129 25.08 -3.01 6.92
N PRO A 130 25.28 -4.23 6.41
CA PRO A 130 26.43 -5.05 6.81
C PRO A 130 27.73 -4.52 6.20
N SER A 131 28.87 -5.05 6.69
CA SER A 131 30.17 -4.78 6.08
C SER A 131 30.37 -5.48 4.73
N ASP A 132 29.60 -6.54 4.44
CA ASP A 132 29.63 -7.28 3.18
C ASP A 132 28.25 -7.84 2.83
N ASP A 133 27.86 -7.80 1.55
CA ASP A 133 26.54 -8.24 1.09
C ASP A 133 26.38 -9.77 0.98
N THR A 134 27.50 -10.50 1.04
CA THR A 134 27.55 -11.97 0.91
C THR A 134 27.93 -12.67 2.21
N SER A 135 28.81 -12.05 3.01
CA SER A 135 29.35 -12.58 4.26
C SER A 135 28.97 -11.68 5.43
N TYR A 136 27.72 -11.80 5.89
CA TYR A 136 27.17 -11.04 7.03
C TYR A 136 26.56 -11.95 8.10
N ASP A 137 26.45 -11.45 9.33
CA ASP A 137 25.67 -12.06 10.42
C ASP A 137 24.45 -11.21 10.76
N GLY A 138 23.28 -11.63 10.26
CA GLY A 138 22.00 -10.96 10.51
C GLY A 138 21.51 -10.95 11.97
N ASN A 139 22.23 -11.59 12.91
CA ASN A 139 21.99 -11.43 14.35
C ASN A 139 22.83 -10.31 14.98
N ARG A 140 23.95 -9.95 14.35
CA ARG A 140 24.94 -9.00 14.89
C ARG A 140 25.03 -7.70 14.10
N GLU A 141 24.59 -7.71 12.84
CA GLU A 141 24.60 -6.56 11.95
C GLU A 141 23.17 -6.11 11.62
N ARG A 142 23.01 -4.82 11.33
CA ARG A 142 21.75 -4.28 10.82
C ARG A 142 21.69 -4.50 9.32
N LEU A 143 20.61 -5.12 8.86
CA LEU A 143 20.43 -5.44 7.44
C LEU A 143 19.23 -4.70 6.87
N PHE A 144 19.09 -3.39 7.15
CA PHE A 144 18.01 -2.60 6.56
C PHE A 144 18.24 -2.38 5.06
N PHE A 145 19.50 -2.23 4.67
CA PHE A 145 19.93 -2.12 3.29
C PHE A 145 21.07 -3.09 3.02
N THR A 146 21.21 -3.50 1.76
CA THR A 146 22.49 -4.04 1.29
C THR A 146 23.55 -2.95 1.41
N ARG A 147 24.80 -3.32 1.64
CA ARG A 147 25.93 -2.41 1.66
C ARG A 147 26.03 -1.62 0.36
N SER A 148 25.90 -2.29 -0.78
CA SER A 148 25.83 -1.67 -2.10
C SER A 148 24.79 -0.54 -2.18
N ASN A 149 23.54 -0.79 -1.77
CA ASN A 149 22.48 0.21 -1.80
C ASN A 149 22.67 1.30 -0.73
N ALA A 150 23.23 0.97 0.43
CA ALA A 150 23.53 1.94 1.46
C ALA A 150 24.63 2.92 1.03
N LEU A 151 25.69 2.43 0.37
CA LEU A 151 26.74 3.26 -0.23
C LEU A 151 26.19 4.17 -1.33
N PHE A 152 25.28 3.64 -2.17
CA PHE A 152 24.58 4.45 -3.16
C PHE A 152 23.84 5.62 -2.50
N LEU A 153 22.98 5.30 -1.53
CA LEU A 153 22.10 6.28 -0.87
C LEU A 153 22.89 7.32 -0.10
N ASP A 154 23.93 6.89 0.63
CA ASP A 154 24.85 7.79 1.33
C ASP A 154 25.53 8.74 0.33
N THR A 155 26.08 8.22 -0.77
CA THR A 155 26.80 9.02 -1.78
C THR A 155 25.88 10.05 -2.42
N VAL A 156 24.71 9.62 -2.90
CA VAL A 156 23.72 10.50 -3.53
C VAL A 156 23.25 11.58 -2.56
N ARG A 157 23.03 11.22 -1.28
CA ARG A 157 22.61 12.21 -0.31
C ARG A 157 23.72 13.21 0.00
N GLU A 158 24.98 12.79 0.12
CA GLU A 158 26.09 13.74 0.27
C GLU A 158 26.17 14.70 -0.92
N GLU A 159 26.03 14.20 -2.15
CA GLU A 159 26.06 15.03 -3.36
C GLU A 159 24.92 16.04 -3.40
N ILE A 160 23.68 15.62 -3.06
CA ILE A 160 22.54 16.55 -2.94
C ILE A 160 22.81 17.61 -1.86
N GLU A 161 23.37 17.23 -0.71
CA GLU A 161 23.64 18.15 0.39
C GLU A 161 24.75 19.15 0.05
N GLN A 162 25.82 18.69 -0.61
CA GLN A 162 26.90 19.55 -1.08
C GLN A 162 26.42 20.53 -2.15
N ASN A 163 25.62 20.06 -3.11
CA ASN A 163 25.03 20.93 -4.13
C ASN A 163 24.10 21.98 -3.53
N TRP A 164 23.34 21.63 -2.49
CA TRP A 164 22.51 22.57 -1.73
C TRP A 164 23.34 23.61 -0.98
N ILE A 165 24.37 23.19 -0.23
CA ILE A 165 25.27 24.10 0.50
C ILE A 165 26.01 25.03 -0.45
N ALA A 166 26.44 24.50 -1.60
CA ALA A 166 27.07 25.26 -2.67
C ALA A 166 26.10 26.13 -3.48
N LYS A 167 24.78 26.10 -3.16
CA LYS A 167 23.71 26.85 -3.85
C LYS A 167 23.56 26.53 -5.34
N LYS A 168 24.00 25.34 -5.77
CA LYS A 168 23.80 24.85 -7.15
C LYS A 168 22.40 24.32 -7.40
N ILE A 169 21.69 23.97 -6.32
CA ILE A 169 20.27 23.64 -6.34
C ILE A 169 19.52 24.50 -5.32
N ASN A 170 18.26 24.82 -5.62
CA ASN A 170 17.35 25.53 -4.73
C ASN A 170 16.52 24.56 -3.86
N ALA A 171 15.65 25.09 -3.01
CA ALA A 171 14.89 24.29 -2.05
C ALA A 171 13.89 23.32 -2.74
N ALA A 172 13.24 23.77 -3.82
CA ALA A 172 12.31 22.94 -4.58
C ALA A 172 13.05 21.81 -5.31
N GLU A 173 14.19 22.12 -5.93
CA GLU A 173 15.09 21.16 -6.58
C GLU A 173 15.62 20.12 -5.56
N LYS A 174 16.01 20.57 -4.37
CA LYS A 174 16.39 19.65 -3.27
C LYS A 174 15.23 18.71 -2.93
N CYS A 175 14.01 19.22 -2.77
CA CYS A 175 12.85 18.37 -2.50
C CYS A 175 12.58 17.35 -3.62
N VAL A 176 12.71 17.74 -4.90
CA VAL A 176 12.55 16.83 -6.04
C VAL A 176 13.56 15.69 -6.00
N ALA A 177 14.86 16.01 -5.83
CA ALA A 177 15.89 14.98 -5.74
C ALA A 177 15.70 14.07 -4.51
N LEU A 178 15.35 14.65 -3.36
CA LEU A 178 15.10 13.89 -2.13
C LEU A 178 13.86 13.00 -2.21
N ALA A 179 12.80 13.40 -2.92
CA ALA A 179 11.63 12.57 -3.12
C ALA A 179 11.99 11.26 -3.84
N SER A 180 12.80 11.34 -4.91
CA SER A 180 13.32 10.17 -5.62
C SER A 180 14.16 9.28 -4.69
N VAL A 181 15.05 9.88 -3.88
CA VAL A 181 15.88 9.13 -2.91
C VAL A 181 15.02 8.43 -1.85
N LEU A 182 14.02 9.11 -1.29
CA LEU A 182 13.16 8.56 -0.24
C LEU A 182 12.28 7.43 -0.77
N TYR A 183 11.74 7.57 -1.98
CA TYR A 183 11.04 6.48 -2.64
C TYR A 183 11.95 5.28 -2.86
N GLU A 184 13.15 5.51 -3.38
CA GLU A 184 14.09 4.44 -3.67
C GLU A 184 14.58 3.74 -2.39
N ALA A 185 14.88 4.49 -1.34
CA ALA A 185 15.21 3.94 -0.02
C ALA A 185 14.06 3.08 0.53
N SER A 186 12.81 3.56 0.45
CA SER A 186 11.65 2.75 0.86
C SER A 186 11.55 1.47 0.01
N ARG A 187 11.80 1.54 -1.29
CA ARG A 187 11.75 0.42 -2.22
C ARG A 187 12.92 -0.54 -2.04
N LYS A 188 14.07 -0.13 -1.50
CA LYS A 188 15.25 -0.99 -1.31
C LYS A 188 15.40 -1.53 0.11
N ALA A 189 14.54 -1.09 1.03
CA ALA A 189 14.57 -1.56 2.40
C ALA A 189 14.22 -3.06 2.53
N ASN A 190 15.04 -3.78 3.31
CA ASN A 190 14.89 -5.19 3.67
C ASN A 190 14.03 -5.35 4.93
N THR A 191 12.80 -4.88 4.84
CA THR A 191 11.84 -4.86 5.95
C THR A 191 10.47 -5.42 5.53
N GLY A 192 9.62 -5.72 6.52
CA GLY A 192 8.23 -6.10 6.30
C GLY A 192 7.27 -4.92 6.07
N GLY A 193 7.79 -3.72 5.76
CA GLY A 193 6.99 -2.49 5.57
C GLY A 193 7.19 -1.41 6.64
N THR A 194 8.01 -1.67 7.66
CA THR A 194 8.43 -0.68 8.67
C THR A 194 9.92 -0.79 8.94
N PHE A 195 10.54 0.31 9.35
CA PHE A 195 11.96 0.40 9.74
C PHE A 195 12.18 0.06 11.23
N THR A 196 11.21 -0.58 11.89
CA THR A 196 11.39 -1.08 13.26
C THR A 196 12.20 -2.37 13.30
N SER A 197 12.25 -3.13 12.22
CA SER A 197 12.96 -4.41 12.13
C SER A 197 13.30 -4.74 10.69
N TYR A 198 14.33 -5.56 10.50
CA TYR A 198 14.79 -6.07 9.21
C TYR A 198 14.77 -7.60 9.19
N TYR A 199 14.75 -8.17 7.98
CA TYR A 199 14.95 -9.60 7.82
C TYR A 199 16.41 -9.97 8.06
N LYS A 200 16.67 -11.06 8.78
CA LYS A 200 18.04 -11.53 9.10
C LYS A 200 18.85 -12.01 7.89
N ARG A 201 18.24 -12.09 6.71
CA ARG A 201 18.90 -12.41 5.44
C ARG A 201 18.27 -11.58 4.35
N PHE A 202 19.09 -11.04 3.46
CA PHE A 202 18.59 -10.47 2.21
C PHE A 202 17.91 -11.59 1.43
N GLY A 203 16.62 -11.43 1.15
CA GLY A 203 15.87 -12.41 0.37
C GLY A 203 15.21 -13.57 1.10
N SER A 204 15.00 -13.51 2.41
CA SER A 204 14.48 -14.68 3.14
C SER A 204 13.11 -15.19 2.62
N TYR A 205 13.00 -16.53 2.61
CA TYR A 205 11.95 -17.46 2.14
C TYR A 205 11.52 -17.40 0.67
N GLU A 206 11.45 -16.24 0.02
CA GLU A 206 11.01 -16.15 -1.38
C GLU A 206 11.86 -15.16 -2.17
N GLN A 207 12.40 -15.63 -3.30
CA GLN A 207 13.26 -14.89 -4.25
C GLN A 207 12.64 -13.56 -4.77
N THR A 208 11.37 -13.27 -4.47
CA THR A 208 10.66 -12.04 -4.87
C THR A 208 11.12 -10.80 -4.09
N ALA A 209 11.61 -10.97 -2.85
CA ALA A 209 12.22 -9.85 -2.10
C ALA A 209 13.63 -9.53 -2.63
N LEU A 210 14.36 -10.55 -3.10
CA LEU A 210 15.70 -10.41 -3.72
C LEU A 210 15.66 -9.61 -5.01
N SER A 211 14.65 -9.81 -5.87
CA SER A 211 14.55 -9.03 -7.12
C SER A 211 14.40 -7.53 -6.89
N ARG A 212 13.84 -7.13 -5.73
CA ARG A 212 13.70 -5.73 -5.35
C ARG A 212 14.93 -5.20 -4.61
N ILE A 213 15.35 -5.89 -3.54
CA ILE A 213 16.39 -5.42 -2.60
C ILE A 213 17.80 -5.69 -3.13
N GLY A 214 18.00 -6.78 -3.87
CA GLY A 214 19.31 -7.19 -4.39
C GLY A 214 19.69 -6.54 -5.72
N THR A 215 18.81 -5.74 -6.32
CA THR A 215 19.16 -4.90 -7.47
C THR A 215 19.70 -3.55 -6.99
N ASN A 216 20.55 -2.92 -7.79
CA ASN A 216 21.09 -1.60 -7.48
C ASN A 216 19.98 -0.55 -7.37
N CYS A 217 20.22 0.46 -6.54
CA CYS A 217 19.42 1.67 -6.52
C CYS A 217 19.43 2.37 -7.88
N GLU A 218 18.28 2.96 -8.22
CA GLU A 218 18.12 3.82 -9.39
C GLU A 218 17.09 4.91 -9.07
N LEU A 219 17.46 6.17 -9.27
CA LEU A 219 16.59 7.32 -9.08
C LEU A 219 15.90 7.68 -10.39
N HIS A 220 14.62 8.02 -10.29
CA HIS A 220 13.81 8.46 -11.42
C HIS A 220 13.11 9.78 -11.11
N ALA A 221 12.90 10.59 -12.14
CA ALA A 221 12.13 11.82 -12.05
C ALA A 221 10.67 11.52 -11.66
N PRO A 222 10.02 12.37 -10.84
CA PRO A 222 8.62 12.20 -10.48
C PRO A 222 7.71 12.50 -11.69
N VAL A 223 6.63 11.73 -11.84
CA VAL A 223 5.56 12.04 -12.80
C VAL A 223 4.63 13.06 -12.16
N LEU A 224 4.58 14.27 -12.72
CA LEU A 224 3.79 15.39 -12.22
C LEU A 224 2.60 15.71 -13.11
N PRO A 225 1.54 16.35 -12.57
CA PRO A 225 0.39 16.73 -13.37
C PRO A 225 0.72 17.94 -14.24
N ASP A 226 0.04 18.05 -15.38
CA ASP A 226 0.03 19.24 -16.21
C ASP A 226 -0.95 20.30 -15.68
N MET A 227 -0.76 21.53 -16.13
CA MET A 227 -1.76 22.59 -15.97
C MET A 227 -3.04 22.24 -16.75
N PRO A 228 -4.25 22.70 -16.33
CA PRO A 228 -4.52 23.69 -15.29
C PRO A 228 -4.93 23.10 -13.93
N ILE A 229 -4.43 21.91 -13.55
CA ILE A 229 -4.73 21.33 -12.23
C ILE A 229 -4.27 22.31 -11.12
N PRO A 230 -5.08 22.60 -10.09
CA PRO A 230 -4.66 23.54 -9.04
C PRO A 230 -3.43 23.05 -8.27
N ARG A 231 -2.55 24.00 -7.91
CA ARG A 231 -1.46 23.73 -6.95
C ARG A 231 -2.03 23.54 -5.55
N GLY A 232 -1.52 22.54 -4.86
CA GLY A 232 -1.73 22.35 -3.43
C GLY A 232 -0.62 22.99 -2.59
N SER A 233 -0.71 22.78 -1.28
CA SER A 233 0.31 23.12 -0.30
C SER A 233 0.45 21.99 0.72
N VAL A 234 1.62 21.87 1.32
CA VAL A 234 1.93 20.85 2.32
C VAL A 234 2.43 21.52 3.59
N ARG A 235 2.00 21.03 4.74
CA ARG A 235 2.39 21.53 6.07
C ARG A 235 3.07 20.42 6.86
N LEU A 236 4.16 20.78 7.55
CA LEU A 236 4.83 19.89 8.51
C LEU A 236 4.30 20.20 9.91
N GLU A 237 3.05 19.82 10.17
CA GLU A 237 2.35 20.09 11.43
C GLU A 237 1.30 19.02 11.76
N SER A 238 0.84 19.01 13.01
CA SER A 238 -0.20 18.10 13.48
C SER A 238 -1.55 18.38 12.84
N ALA A 239 -2.35 17.32 12.63
CA ALA A 239 -3.70 17.40 12.08
C ALA A 239 -4.57 18.48 12.76
N ASP A 240 -4.54 18.58 14.09
CA ASP A 240 -5.31 19.58 14.84
C ASP A 240 -4.97 21.03 14.44
N LYS A 241 -3.72 21.30 14.10
CA LYS A 241 -3.26 22.65 13.69
C LYS A 241 -3.74 22.99 12.29
N VAL A 242 -3.64 22.06 11.34
CA VAL A 242 -4.06 22.34 9.97
C VAL A 242 -5.57 22.51 9.86
N VAL A 243 -6.37 21.69 10.57
CA VAL A 243 -7.84 21.76 10.50
C VAL A 243 -8.42 22.96 11.25
N SER A 244 -7.73 23.46 12.28
CA SER A 244 -8.17 24.65 13.03
C SER A 244 -7.80 25.97 12.35
N SER A 245 -6.85 25.95 11.41
CA SER A 245 -6.37 27.14 10.72
C SER A 245 -7.01 27.38 9.36
N HIS A 246 -7.87 26.46 8.88
CA HIS A 246 -8.46 26.53 7.55
C HIS A 246 -9.91 26.04 7.56
N SER A 247 -10.75 26.67 6.75
CA SER A 247 -12.11 26.22 6.43
C SER A 247 -12.13 25.54 5.07
N ALA A 248 -12.78 24.37 4.92
CA ALA A 248 -12.71 23.57 3.69
C ALA A 248 -14.07 23.08 3.16
N ASP A 249 -14.12 22.76 1.86
CA ASP A 249 -15.29 22.06 1.29
C ASP A 249 -15.29 20.59 1.73
N ILE A 250 -14.11 19.94 1.68
CA ILE A 250 -13.93 18.57 2.14
C ILE A 250 -12.70 18.50 3.05
N CYS A 251 -12.87 17.93 4.24
CA CYS A 251 -11.76 17.57 5.14
C CYS A 251 -11.68 16.03 5.24
N PHE A 252 -10.59 15.46 4.73
CA PHE A 252 -10.26 14.06 4.84
C PHE A 252 -9.38 13.83 6.07
N ILE A 253 -9.80 12.91 6.95
CA ILE A 253 -9.04 12.53 8.14
C ILE A 253 -8.83 11.00 8.16
N ASP A 254 -7.56 10.59 8.14
CA ASP A 254 -7.13 9.18 8.24
C ASP A 254 -6.17 9.00 9.43
N PRO A 255 -6.65 9.16 10.67
CA PRO A 255 -5.79 9.10 11.84
C PRO A 255 -5.20 7.70 12.06
N PRO A 256 -4.02 7.60 12.69
CA PRO A 256 -3.44 6.31 13.05
C PRO A 256 -4.38 5.39 13.83
N ALA A 257 -4.53 4.15 13.35
CA ALA A 257 -5.48 3.20 13.93
C ALA A 257 -4.87 2.16 14.86
N THR A 258 -3.55 2.16 15.05
CA THR A 258 -2.83 1.16 15.85
C THR A 258 -1.85 1.81 16.80
N VAL A 259 -1.35 1.05 17.77
CA VAL A 259 -0.36 1.52 18.75
C VAL A 259 1.05 1.74 18.16
N HIS A 260 1.26 1.39 16.89
CA HIS A 260 2.53 1.59 16.21
C HIS A 260 2.75 3.06 15.88
N GLN A 261 3.73 3.67 16.54
CA GLN A 261 4.13 5.05 16.31
C GLN A 261 4.85 5.20 14.96
N TYR A 262 4.37 6.10 14.10
CA TYR A 262 4.95 6.36 12.78
C TYR A 262 6.37 6.87 12.86
N SER A 263 6.66 7.75 13.83
CA SER A 263 8.01 8.25 14.10
C SER A 263 9.03 7.15 14.38
N SER A 264 8.58 6.01 14.93
CA SER A 264 9.40 4.82 15.14
C SER A 264 9.38 3.90 13.93
N ALA A 265 8.23 3.75 13.27
CA ALA A 265 8.08 2.90 12.11
C ALA A 265 8.80 3.40 10.85
N TYR A 266 9.00 4.71 10.72
CA TYR A 266 9.62 5.36 9.55
C TYR A 266 10.83 6.22 9.92
N HIS A 267 11.43 5.97 11.09
CA HIS A 267 12.55 6.74 11.64
C HIS A 267 13.71 6.89 10.65
N LEU A 268 14.00 5.86 9.85
CA LEU A 268 15.09 5.88 8.89
C LEU A 268 14.79 6.76 7.68
N LEU A 269 13.53 6.81 7.21
CA LEU A 269 13.12 7.73 6.15
C LEU A 269 13.21 9.19 6.63
N ASN A 270 12.87 9.47 7.89
CA ASN A 270 13.10 10.80 8.47
C ASN A 270 14.58 11.13 8.57
N SER A 271 15.43 10.15 8.93
CA SER A 271 16.88 10.36 8.98
C SER A 271 17.45 10.65 7.59
N ILE A 272 16.92 10.00 6.54
CA ILE A 272 17.29 10.28 5.14
C ILE A 272 16.82 11.68 4.70
N ALA A 273 15.61 12.07 5.09
CA ALA A 273 15.01 13.36 4.77
C ALA A 273 15.75 14.54 5.44
N ILE A 274 16.01 14.43 6.74
CA ILE A 274 16.64 15.50 7.55
C ILE A 274 18.15 15.51 7.36
N TRP A 275 18.77 14.33 7.27
CA TRP A 275 20.21 14.15 7.04
C TRP A 275 21.13 14.77 8.10
N ASP A 276 20.64 14.83 9.34
CA ASP A 276 21.36 15.31 10.53
C ASP A 276 22.27 14.24 11.17
N LYS A 277 22.21 12.99 10.67
CA LYS A 277 23.06 11.86 11.08
C LYS A 277 23.13 11.69 12.61
N PRO A 278 21.99 11.45 13.28
CA PRO A 278 21.94 11.38 14.73
C PRO A 278 22.82 10.23 15.26
N PRO A 279 23.37 10.35 16.48
CA PRO A 279 24.11 9.26 17.11
C PRO A 279 23.28 7.97 17.19
N ILE A 280 23.91 6.84 16.89
CA ILE A 280 23.26 5.52 16.90
C ILE A 280 23.80 4.68 18.05
N ASP A 281 22.91 4.06 18.83
CA ASP A 281 23.30 3.14 19.89
C ASP A 281 23.85 1.84 19.28
N GLU A 282 25.15 1.61 19.44
CA GLU A 282 25.87 0.43 18.95
C GLU A 282 26.26 -0.56 20.06
N ARG A 283 25.74 -0.37 21.28
CA ARG A 283 26.02 -1.29 22.39
C ARG A 283 25.61 -2.71 22.03
N ARG A 284 26.42 -3.67 22.47
CA ARG A 284 26.21 -5.10 22.23
C ARG A 284 25.99 -5.85 23.54
N ASN A 285 25.15 -6.87 23.46
CA ASN A 285 25.03 -7.88 24.51
C ASN A 285 26.29 -8.77 24.54
N PRO A 286 26.52 -9.55 25.62
CA PRO A 286 27.68 -10.46 25.70
C PRO A 286 27.80 -11.48 24.55
N ASP A 287 26.68 -11.84 23.91
CA ASP A 287 26.64 -12.75 22.75
C ASP A 287 27.01 -12.07 21.41
N GLY A 288 27.30 -10.76 21.44
CA GLY A 288 27.65 -9.92 20.29
C GLY A 288 26.45 -9.30 19.56
N THR A 289 25.21 -9.60 19.97
CA THR A 289 24.00 -9.04 19.35
C THR A 289 23.80 -7.57 19.75
N LEU A 290 23.20 -6.78 18.87
CA LEU A 290 22.89 -5.37 19.16
C LEU A 290 21.82 -5.23 20.24
N VAL A 291 22.04 -4.36 21.22
CA VAL A 291 21.05 -3.96 22.23
C VAL A 291 19.89 -3.24 21.53
N ASN A 292 20.20 -2.24 20.70
CA ASN A 292 19.24 -1.54 19.86
C ASN A 292 19.32 -2.03 18.41
N LYS A 293 18.57 -3.09 18.09
CA LYS A 293 18.55 -3.67 16.72
C LYS A 293 18.06 -2.68 15.68
N SER A 294 17.08 -1.85 16.01
CA SER A 294 16.46 -0.93 15.04
C SER A 294 17.31 0.30 14.73
N GLY A 295 18.24 0.66 15.64
CA GLY A 295 19.07 1.86 15.49
C GLY A 295 18.27 3.16 15.54
N MET A 296 17.10 3.19 16.15
CA MET A 296 16.21 4.35 16.08
C MET A 296 16.81 5.61 16.73
N ARG A 297 16.63 6.77 16.08
CA ARG A 297 16.92 8.10 16.64
C ARG A 297 16.22 8.35 17.98
N GLU A 298 16.90 8.98 18.94
CA GLU A 298 16.39 9.16 20.31
C GLU A 298 15.23 10.15 20.40
N ASP A 299 15.30 11.21 19.62
CA ASP A 299 14.34 12.32 19.56
C ASP A 299 13.02 11.98 18.85
N ARG A 300 12.83 10.75 18.34
CA ARG A 300 11.55 10.25 17.78
C ARG A 300 10.35 10.37 18.74
N ALA A 301 10.62 10.54 20.04
CA ALA A 301 9.59 10.75 21.04
C ALA A 301 8.85 12.09 20.85
N SER A 302 9.49 13.09 20.23
CA SER A 302 8.93 14.42 19.98
C SER A 302 7.75 14.43 19.00
N THR A 303 7.64 13.41 18.14
CA THR A 303 6.58 13.29 17.13
C THR A 303 5.62 12.14 17.43
N LYS A 304 5.53 11.70 18.70
CA LYS A 304 4.54 10.67 19.09
C LYS A 304 3.12 11.17 18.85
N SER A 305 2.33 10.34 18.18
CA SER A 305 0.92 10.62 17.92
C SER A 305 0.04 10.15 19.08
N PRO A 306 -0.85 11.01 19.61
CA PRO A 306 -1.83 10.60 20.63
C PRO A 306 -2.86 9.61 20.08
N PHE A 307 -3.09 9.59 18.76
CA PHE A 307 -3.97 8.63 18.08
C PHE A 307 -3.42 7.19 18.16
N CYS A 308 -2.11 7.03 18.30
CA CYS A 308 -1.45 5.73 18.52
C CYS A 308 -1.46 5.26 20.00
N SER A 309 -2.36 5.79 20.84
CA SER A 309 -2.43 5.45 22.26
C SER A 309 -3.79 4.91 22.64
N LEU A 310 -3.83 3.70 23.22
CA LEU A 310 -5.06 3.13 23.78
C LEU A 310 -5.71 4.04 24.83
N LYS A 311 -4.90 4.83 25.55
CA LYS A 311 -5.37 5.73 26.61
C LYS A 311 -5.83 7.09 26.06
N HIS A 312 -5.19 7.59 25.01
CA HIS A 312 -5.37 8.99 24.57
C HIS A 312 -6.07 9.15 23.22
N ALA A 313 -6.26 8.07 22.45
CA ALA A 313 -6.84 8.15 21.11
C ALA A 313 -8.27 8.73 21.11
N ASP A 314 -9.16 8.28 22.00
CA ASP A 314 -10.54 8.82 22.05
C ASP A 314 -10.56 10.34 22.27
N ALA A 315 -9.76 10.81 23.25
CA ALA A 315 -9.63 12.24 23.53
C ALA A 315 -9.03 13.03 22.34
N ALA A 316 -8.07 12.44 21.63
CA ALA A 316 -7.51 13.03 20.42
C ALA A 316 -8.56 13.14 19.30
N PHE A 317 -9.40 12.13 19.11
CA PHE A 317 -10.52 12.18 18.17
C PHE A 317 -11.54 13.25 18.53
N VAL A 318 -11.91 13.38 19.81
CA VAL A 318 -12.82 14.43 20.30
C VAL A 318 -12.26 15.82 19.96
N HIS A 319 -10.98 16.05 20.26
CA HIS A 319 -10.33 17.33 19.99
C HIS A 319 -10.26 17.64 18.49
N LEU A 320 -9.82 16.67 17.68
CA LEU A 320 -9.69 16.81 16.23
C LEU A 320 -11.05 17.12 15.59
N ILE A 321 -12.07 16.29 15.83
CA ILE A 321 -13.41 16.46 15.25
C ILE A 321 -14.03 17.78 15.72
N GLY A 322 -13.79 18.16 16.98
CA GLY A 322 -14.21 19.45 17.53
C GLY A 322 -13.59 20.66 16.83
N SER A 323 -12.42 20.50 16.23
CA SER A 323 -11.64 21.57 15.61
C SER A 323 -11.87 21.72 14.09
N ILE A 324 -12.53 20.75 13.44
CA ILE A 324 -12.73 20.77 11.99
C ILE A 324 -13.80 21.79 11.60
N ASP A 325 -13.42 22.77 10.77
CA ASP A 325 -14.36 23.61 10.03
C ASP A 325 -14.42 23.17 8.55
N ALA A 326 -15.39 22.33 8.20
CA ALA A 326 -15.57 21.87 6.83
C ALA A 326 -17.04 21.59 6.50
N ARG A 327 -17.43 21.74 5.22
CA ARG A 327 -18.79 21.38 4.76
C ARG A 327 -19.03 19.87 4.83
N THR A 328 -18.02 19.09 4.43
CA THR A 328 -18.05 17.63 4.45
C THR A 328 -16.78 17.09 5.09
N VAL A 329 -16.92 16.09 5.95
CA VAL A 329 -15.81 15.31 6.51
C VAL A 329 -15.88 13.90 5.96
N ILE A 330 -14.74 13.39 5.50
CA ILE A 330 -14.57 12.00 5.14
C ILE A 330 -13.53 11.43 6.09
N THR A 331 -13.84 10.34 6.77
CA THR A 331 -12.85 9.62 7.56
C THR A 331 -12.80 8.16 7.18
N THR A 332 -11.59 7.64 7.11
CA THR A 332 -11.33 6.23 6.92
C THR A 332 -10.77 5.65 8.20
N TYR A 333 -11.30 4.52 8.64
CA TYR A 333 -10.77 3.85 9.81
C TYR A 333 -10.99 2.33 9.74
N PRO A 334 -9.96 1.51 10.01
CA PRO A 334 -10.11 0.06 9.94
C PRO A 334 -11.01 -0.46 11.06
N ASN A 335 -11.73 -1.55 10.79
CA ASN A 335 -12.64 -2.16 11.76
C ASN A 335 -11.94 -2.61 13.06
N SER A 336 -10.63 -2.87 13.01
CA SER A 336 -9.80 -3.25 14.17
C SER A 336 -9.05 -2.07 14.82
N GLY A 337 -9.44 -0.84 14.52
CA GLY A 337 -8.76 0.34 15.04
C GLY A 337 -9.00 0.59 16.53
N ILE A 338 -8.16 1.43 17.14
CA ILE A 338 -8.22 1.74 18.59
C ILE A 338 -9.57 2.34 19.04
N VAL A 339 -10.21 3.13 18.18
CA VAL A 339 -11.50 3.77 18.42
C VAL A 339 -12.52 3.13 17.49
N SER A 340 -13.69 2.75 17.99
CA SER A 340 -14.68 2.09 17.13
C SER A 340 -15.26 3.04 16.09
N ALA A 341 -15.63 2.53 14.91
CA ALA A 341 -16.32 3.31 13.88
C ALA A 341 -17.62 3.95 14.43
N GLU A 342 -18.34 3.22 15.29
CA GLU A 342 -19.53 3.73 15.98
C GLU A 342 -19.20 4.93 16.88
N ARG A 343 -18.09 4.88 17.63
CA ARG A 343 -17.63 6.01 18.43
C ARG A 343 -17.29 7.21 17.56
N ILE A 344 -16.63 7.01 16.41
CA ILE A 344 -16.32 8.08 15.46
C ILE A 344 -17.62 8.70 14.90
N ARG A 345 -18.61 7.88 14.54
CA ARG A 345 -19.94 8.34 14.10
C ARG A 345 -20.60 9.20 15.19
N GLN A 346 -20.61 8.75 16.44
CA GLN A 346 -21.15 9.50 17.59
C GLN A 346 -20.47 10.85 17.81
N LEU A 347 -19.19 10.98 17.48
CA LEU A 347 -18.47 12.26 17.57
C LEU A 347 -18.83 13.21 16.41
N LEU A 348 -19.17 12.67 15.23
CA LEU A 348 -19.56 13.45 14.05
C LEU A 348 -21.03 13.90 14.10
N SER A 349 -21.95 13.06 14.59
CA SER A 349 -23.40 13.34 14.57
C SER A 349 -23.85 14.65 15.23
N PRO A 350 -23.25 15.11 16.36
CA PRO A 350 -23.61 16.40 16.95
C PRO A 350 -23.18 17.61 16.10
N ARG A 351 -22.22 17.43 15.19
CA ARG A 351 -21.64 18.49 14.37
C ARG A 351 -22.21 18.57 12.95
N PHE A 352 -22.66 17.45 12.43
CA PHE A 352 -23.12 17.33 11.04
C PHE A 352 -24.55 16.82 10.99
N ARG A 353 -25.33 17.37 10.04
CA ARG A 353 -26.76 17.03 9.89
C ARG A 353 -27.01 15.60 9.41
N SER A 354 -26.05 15.01 8.71
CA SER A 354 -26.10 13.63 8.24
C SER A 354 -24.73 12.97 8.39
N VAL A 355 -24.72 11.69 8.76
CA VAL A 355 -23.52 10.85 8.91
C VAL A 355 -23.80 9.48 8.31
N SER A 356 -23.25 9.23 7.12
CA SER A 356 -23.33 7.92 6.46
C SER A 356 -22.05 7.12 6.66
N SER A 357 -22.15 5.81 6.48
CA SER A 357 -20.98 4.93 6.49
C SER A 357 -21.10 3.89 5.41
N LEU A 358 -19.95 3.56 4.85
CA LEU A 358 -19.75 2.48 3.90
C LEU A 358 -18.52 1.68 4.31
N ILE A 359 -18.48 0.43 3.90
CA ILE A 359 -17.35 -0.45 4.17
C ILE A 359 -16.69 -0.82 2.86
N LEU A 360 -15.38 -0.59 2.81
CA LEU A 360 -14.54 -1.01 1.70
C LEU A 360 -13.64 -2.16 2.15
N ARG A 361 -13.49 -3.20 1.33
CA ARG A 361 -12.46 -4.22 1.59
C ARG A 361 -11.13 -3.68 1.14
N LYS A 362 -10.20 -3.62 2.08
CA LYS A 362 -8.80 -3.37 1.80
C LYS A 362 -8.13 -4.68 1.43
N ARG A 363 -7.73 -4.83 0.17
CA ARG A 363 -6.92 -5.97 -0.26
C ARG A 363 -5.53 -5.83 0.36
N ASN A 364 -5.04 -6.90 1.00
CA ASN A 364 -3.67 -6.96 1.51
C ASN A 364 -2.68 -6.93 0.32
N GLN A 365 -1.93 -5.84 0.17
CA GLN A 365 -0.93 -5.69 -0.89
C GLN A 365 0.50 -6.11 -0.46
N GLY A 366 0.71 -6.55 0.79
CA GLY A 366 2.03 -6.99 1.25
C GLY A 366 1.99 -7.79 2.55
N GLY A 367 2.78 -8.87 2.61
CA GLY A 367 2.88 -9.79 3.74
C GLY A 367 2.00 -11.03 3.58
N ARG A 368 2.62 -12.22 3.45
CA ARG A 368 1.86 -13.48 3.54
C ARG A 368 1.47 -13.72 5.00
N GLN A 369 0.17 -13.64 5.28
CA GLN A 369 -0.38 -14.27 6.48
C GLN A 369 -0.67 -15.74 6.18
N PRO A 370 -0.57 -16.64 7.19
CA PRO A 370 -1.09 -18.00 7.08
C PRO A 370 -2.55 -17.94 6.60
N LEU A 371 -2.92 -18.84 5.67
CA LEU A 371 -4.25 -18.83 5.03
C LEU A 371 -5.41 -19.06 6.01
N ASP A 372 -5.18 -19.63 7.21
CA ASP A 372 -6.22 -19.69 8.26
C ASP A 372 -6.54 -18.33 8.89
N ARG A 373 -5.67 -17.33 8.67
CA ARG A 373 -5.77 -15.97 9.22
C ARG A 373 -5.78 -14.89 8.16
N SER A 374 -6.23 -15.12 6.92
CA SER A 374 -6.56 -13.98 6.06
C SER A 374 -7.80 -13.27 6.62
N LYS A 375 -7.60 -12.48 7.68
CA LYS A 375 -8.64 -11.58 8.17
C LYS A 375 -8.86 -10.59 7.05
N ASP A 376 -10.00 -10.69 6.39
CA ASP A 376 -10.44 -9.63 5.50
C ASP A 376 -10.42 -8.33 6.28
N THR A 377 -9.54 -7.42 5.86
CA THR A 377 -9.40 -6.11 6.49
C THR A 377 -10.41 -5.17 5.84
N PHE A 378 -11.42 -4.82 6.60
CA PHE A 378 -12.43 -3.84 6.22
C PHE A 378 -12.03 -2.45 6.72
N GLU A 379 -12.21 -1.46 5.86
CA GLU A 379 -12.05 -0.05 6.16
C GLU A 379 -13.44 0.59 6.17
N HIS A 380 -13.81 1.18 7.31
CA HIS A 380 -15.00 2.02 7.38
C HIS A 380 -14.66 3.36 6.73
N VAL A 381 -15.47 3.80 5.78
CA VAL A 381 -15.45 5.19 5.30
C VAL A 381 -16.71 5.86 5.83
N ILE A 382 -16.54 6.80 6.75
CA ILE A 382 -17.61 7.54 7.38
C ILE A 382 -17.61 8.93 6.75
N ILE A 383 -18.79 9.38 6.31
CA ILE A 383 -18.96 10.65 5.61
C ILE A 383 -19.98 11.46 6.38
N ALA A 384 -19.61 12.66 6.79
CA ALA A 384 -20.45 13.56 7.57
C ALA A 384 -20.59 14.91 6.87
N GLY A 385 -21.79 15.46 6.80
CA GLY A 385 -22.07 16.69 6.06
C GLY A 385 -23.55 17.05 6.02
N ASN A 386 -23.94 17.81 5.00
CA ASN A 386 -25.35 18.10 4.73
C ASN A 386 -26.06 16.90 4.07
N PRO A 387 -27.35 16.64 4.36
CA PRO A 387 -28.06 15.49 3.82
C PRO A 387 -28.03 15.41 2.30
N GLU A 388 -28.20 16.53 1.60
CA GLU A 388 -28.17 16.60 0.12
C GLU A 388 -26.83 16.15 -0.48
N THR A 389 -25.72 16.36 0.24
CA THR A 389 -24.37 15.97 -0.18
C THR A 389 -24.07 14.54 0.23
N VAL A 390 -24.50 14.13 1.43
CA VAL A 390 -24.23 12.81 2.00
C VAL A 390 -25.13 11.73 1.41
N SER A 391 -26.37 12.05 1.03
CA SER A 391 -27.34 11.11 0.44
C SER A 391 -26.94 10.61 -0.95
N VAL A 392 -25.95 11.24 -1.58
CA VAL A 392 -25.34 10.76 -2.83
C VAL A 392 -24.59 9.45 -2.58
N VAL A 393 -24.15 9.22 -1.34
CA VAL A 393 -23.44 8.01 -0.93
C VAL A 393 -24.43 7.04 -0.28
N VAL A 394 -24.45 5.80 -0.78
CA VAL A 394 -25.38 4.76 -0.34
C VAL A 394 -25.13 4.45 1.14
N GLU A 395 -26.15 4.67 1.97
CA GLU A 395 -26.12 4.33 3.39
C GLU A 395 -26.18 2.81 3.53
N THR A 396 -25.10 2.19 4.03
CA THR A 396 -25.05 0.73 4.18
C THR A 396 -25.54 0.35 5.58
N ASP A 397 -26.69 -0.32 5.64
CA ASP A 397 -27.20 -0.92 6.89
C ASP A 397 -26.21 -1.96 7.43
N VAL A 398 -26.08 -2.08 8.77
CA VAL A 398 -25.15 -3.01 9.41
C VAL A 398 -25.43 -4.46 9.01
N GLU A 399 -26.67 -4.80 8.70
CA GLU A 399 -27.03 -6.14 8.24
C GLU A 399 -26.69 -6.39 6.76
N ILE A 400 -26.63 -5.33 5.93
CA ILE A 400 -26.13 -5.40 4.55
C ILE A 400 -24.62 -5.69 4.54
N ILE A 401 -23.89 -5.25 5.57
CA ILE A 401 -22.45 -5.54 5.75
C ILE A 401 -22.20 -7.05 5.77
N GLU A 402 -23.02 -7.83 6.47
CA GLU A 402 -22.83 -9.28 6.59
C GLU A 402 -22.98 -9.96 5.22
N TYR A 403 -23.98 -9.55 4.43
CA TYR A 403 -24.19 -10.09 3.09
C TYR A 403 -23.10 -9.65 2.11
N LEU A 404 -22.64 -8.40 2.18
CA LEU A 404 -21.51 -7.93 1.38
C LEU A 404 -20.23 -8.67 1.75
N ARG A 405 -20.00 -8.97 3.03
CA ARG A 405 -18.87 -9.81 3.48
C ARG A 405 -18.95 -11.19 2.83
N ILE A 406 -20.09 -11.85 2.91
CA ILE A 406 -20.33 -13.16 2.29
C ILE A 406 -20.03 -13.09 0.79
N LEU A 407 -20.71 -12.22 0.05
CA LEU A 407 -20.52 -12.07 -1.41
C LEU A 407 -19.05 -11.87 -1.80
N HIS A 408 -18.30 -11.19 -0.93
CA HIS A 408 -16.93 -10.84 -1.18
C HIS A 408 -15.90 -11.91 -0.78
N GLU A 409 -16.21 -12.73 0.24
CA GLU A 409 -15.50 -13.98 0.53
C GLU A 409 -15.63 -14.96 -0.66
N MET A 410 -16.78 -14.95 -1.34
CA MET A 410 -17.08 -15.79 -2.49
C MET A 410 -16.19 -15.48 -3.71
N GLU A 411 -15.65 -14.27 -3.89
CA GLU A 411 -14.70 -13.94 -4.98
C GLU A 411 -13.45 -14.83 -4.99
N SER A 412 -13.09 -15.38 -3.83
CA SER A 412 -11.92 -16.25 -3.66
C SER A 412 -12.24 -17.74 -3.80
N ARG A 413 -13.50 -18.12 -4.01
CA ARG A 413 -13.93 -19.52 -4.13
C ARG A 413 -13.94 -19.97 -5.59
N VAL A 414 -14.12 -21.28 -5.78
CA VAL A 414 -14.44 -21.86 -7.08
C VAL A 414 -15.89 -22.31 -6.99
N PHE A 415 -16.64 -22.12 -8.06
CA PHE A 415 -18.06 -22.38 -8.11
C PHE A 415 -18.34 -23.50 -9.09
N ASN A 416 -19.32 -24.35 -8.75
CA ASN A 416 -19.87 -25.27 -9.72
C ASN A 416 -20.48 -24.49 -10.91
N PRO A 417 -20.39 -25.02 -12.15
CA PRO A 417 -21.00 -24.42 -13.33
C PRO A 417 -22.47 -24.00 -13.12
N ARG A 418 -22.75 -22.70 -13.15
CA ARG A 418 -24.11 -22.15 -13.33
C ARG A 418 -24.08 -20.81 -14.08
N ASP A 419 -25.15 -20.53 -14.83
CA ASP A 419 -25.29 -19.31 -15.67
C ASP A 419 -26.42 -18.38 -15.16
N ASP A 420 -27.03 -18.70 -14.02
CA ASP A 420 -28.32 -18.17 -13.57
C ASP A 420 -28.23 -17.12 -12.46
N ILE A 421 -27.03 -16.83 -11.93
CA ILE A 421 -26.86 -15.90 -10.80
C ILE A 421 -26.51 -14.49 -11.30
N GLU A 422 -27.46 -13.83 -11.96
CA GLU A 422 -27.30 -12.42 -12.31
C GLU A 422 -27.17 -11.54 -11.05
N PRO A 423 -26.37 -10.46 -11.08
CA PRO A 423 -25.54 -9.97 -12.20
C PRO A 423 -24.15 -10.63 -12.32
N PHE A 424 -23.82 -11.65 -11.51
CA PHE A 424 -22.49 -12.25 -11.44
C PHE A 424 -22.08 -12.98 -12.72
N GLN A 425 -20.83 -12.77 -13.15
CA GLN A 425 -20.26 -13.42 -14.33
C GLN A 425 -19.13 -14.35 -13.93
N PHE A 426 -19.04 -15.52 -14.57
CA PHE A 426 -18.05 -16.54 -14.25
C PHE A 426 -17.21 -16.90 -15.46
N VAL A 427 -15.94 -17.25 -15.22
CA VAL A 427 -15.01 -17.84 -16.21
C VAL A 427 -14.48 -19.15 -15.63
N GLY A 428 -14.96 -20.27 -16.19
CA GLY A 428 -14.51 -21.61 -15.78
C GLY A 428 -14.68 -21.89 -14.28
N GLY A 429 -15.78 -21.44 -13.69
CA GLY A 429 -16.04 -21.57 -12.25
C GLY A 429 -15.36 -20.51 -11.36
N ILE A 430 -14.72 -19.49 -11.95
CA ILE A 430 -14.14 -18.35 -11.22
C ILE A 430 -15.00 -17.12 -11.45
N LEU A 431 -15.38 -16.43 -10.38
CA LEU A 431 -16.09 -15.16 -10.48
C LEU A 431 -15.20 -14.09 -11.16
N ILE A 432 -15.67 -13.50 -12.26
CA ILE A 432 -14.99 -12.39 -12.93
C ILE A 432 -15.12 -11.15 -12.06
N ARG A 433 -14.04 -10.36 -11.99
CA ARG A 433 -13.91 -9.19 -11.11
C ARG A 433 -14.81 -7.98 -11.45
N HIS A 434 -15.88 -8.15 -12.23
CA HIS A 434 -16.62 -7.03 -12.82
C HIS A 434 -18.15 -7.01 -12.81
N PRO A 435 -18.92 -7.84 -12.09
CA PRO A 435 -20.32 -7.90 -12.45
C PRO A 435 -21.14 -6.82 -11.72
N VAL A 436 -20.66 -6.30 -10.59
CA VAL A 436 -21.40 -5.32 -9.79
C VAL A 436 -20.46 -4.37 -9.08
N ASP A 437 -20.67 -3.08 -9.34
CA ASP A 437 -20.14 -2.00 -8.52
C ASP A 437 -20.60 -2.22 -7.06
N PRO A 438 -19.69 -2.20 -6.05
CA PRO A 438 -20.08 -2.23 -4.64
C PRO A 438 -21.18 -1.22 -4.29
N PHE A 439 -21.19 -0.05 -4.93
CA PHE A 439 -22.26 0.94 -4.77
C PHE A 439 -23.61 0.46 -5.33
N GLU A 440 -23.62 -0.35 -6.40
CA GLU A 440 -24.84 -0.94 -6.97
C GLU A 440 -25.35 -2.13 -6.12
N LEU A 441 -24.47 -2.91 -5.51
CA LEU A 441 -24.88 -3.93 -4.53
C LEU A 441 -25.49 -3.29 -3.29
N GLN A 442 -24.87 -2.24 -2.76
CA GLN A 442 -25.37 -1.53 -1.58
C GLN A 442 -26.76 -0.91 -1.79
N LYS A 443 -27.14 -0.58 -3.03
CA LYS A 443 -28.49 -0.07 -3.37
C LYS A 443 -29.58 -1.15 -3.42
N LYS A 444 -29.22 -2.44 -3.41
CA LYS A 444 -30.21 -3.53 -3.48
C LYS A 444 -30.89 -3.72 -2.13
N GLU A 445 -32.17 -4.06 -2.17
CA GLU A 445 -32.93 -4.45 -0.97
C GLU A 445 -32.25 -5.62 -0.24
N LYS A 446 -32.27 -5.58 1.10
CA LYS A 446 -31.67 -6.60 1.98
C LYS A 446 -32.05 -8.03 1.59
N SER A 447 -33.32 -8.27 1.28
CA SER A 447 -33.83 -9.59 0.86
C SER A 447 -33.15 -10.09 -0.43
N LYS A 448 -32.90 -9.20 -1.40
CA LYS A 448 -32.20 -9.54 -2.65
C LYS A 448 -30.73 -9.83 -2.42
N LEU A 449 -30.06 -9.06 -1.56
CA LEU A 449 -28.66 -9.33 -1.19
C LEU A 449 -28.50 -10.66 -0.45
N SER A 450 -29.41 -10.98 0.46
CA SER A 450 -29.44 -12.26 1.15
C SER A 450 -29.64 -13.43 0.18
N MET A 451 -30.57 -13.32 -0.77
CA MET A 451 -30.78 -14.35 -1.79
C MET A 451 -29.54 -14.55 -2.67
N LEU A 452 -28.89 -13.46 -3.10
CA LEU A 452 -27.66 -13.53 -3.89
C LEU A 452 -26.50 -14.18 -3.11
N ALA A 453 -26.34 -13.79 -1.83
CA ALA A 453 -25.34 -14.36 -0.94
C ALA A 453 -25.52 -15.87 -0.77
N HIS A 454 -26.73 -16.32 -0.43
CA HIS A 454 -27.03 -17.74 -0.29
C HIS A 454 -26.92 -18.50 -1.62
N ALA A 455 -27.33 -17.90 -2.73
CA ALA A 455 -27.17 -18.53 -4.05
C ALA A 455 -25.69 -18.80 -4.37
N LEU A 456 -24.80 -17.83 -4.10
CA LEU A 456 -23.35 -18.01 -4.27
C LEU A 456 -22.76 -19.04 -3.29
N GLU A 457 -23.16 -19.01 -2.02
CA GLU A 457 -22.73 -19.99 -1.01
C GLU A 457 -23.07 -21.43 -1.42
N HIS A 458 -24.32 -21.66 -1.83
CA HIS A 458 -24.75 -22.96 -2.34
C HIS A 458 -24.05 -23.38 -3.63
N SER A 459 -23.46 -22.44 -4.37
CA SER A 459 -22.73 -22.68 -5.62
C SER A 459 -21.27 -23.04 -5.43
N CYS A 460 -20.71 -22.75 -4.26
CA CYS A 460 -19.30 -22.95 -4.01
C CYS A 460 -18.92 -24.43 -3.94
N CYS A 461 -17.80 -24.77 -4.58
CA CYS A 461 -17.10 -26.01 -4.31
C CYS A 461 -16.65 -25.98 -2.83
N THR A 462 -16.97 -27.05 -2.10
CA THR A 462 -16.65 -27.14 -0.67
C THR A 462 -15.27 -27.75 -0.42
N THR A 463 -14.70 -28.44 -1.42
CA THR A 463 -13.37 -29.05 -1.34
C THR A 463 -12.42 -28.57 -2.44
N ALA A 464 -11.12 -28.67 -2.17
CA ALA A 464 -10.08 -28.39 -3.15
C ALA A 464 -10.17 -29.34 -4.36
N GLU A 465 -10.56 -30.60 -4.13
CA GLU A 465 -10.76 -31.60 -5.18
C GLU A 465 -11.88 -31.19 -6.15
N GLN A 466 -13.06 -30.82 -5.62
CA GLN A 466 -14.17 -30.30 -6.44
C GLN A 466 -13.75 -29.05 -7.21
N SER A 467 -13.00 -28.16 -6.56
CA SER A 467 -12.49 -26.94 -7.19
C SER A 467 -11.55 -27.26 -8.36
N ILE A 468 -10.63 -28.21 -8.18
CA ILE A 468 -9.72 -28.68 -9.24
C ILE A 468 -10.49 -29.38 -10.36
N ASP A 469 -11.50 -30.19 -10.05
CA ASP A 469 -12.37 -30.85 -11.03
C ASP A 469 -13.03 -29.82 -11.95
N VAL A 470 -13.67 -28.79 -11.39
CA VAL A 470 -14.32 -27.72 -12.16
C VAL A 470 -13.32 -26.96 -13.03
N LEU A 471 -12.19 -26.53 -12.47
CA LEU A 471 -11.19 -25.73 -13.18
C LEU A 471 -10.54 -26.51 -14.34
N THR A 472 -10.25 -27.80 -14.13
CA THR A 472 -9.67 -28.65 -15.18
C THR A 472 -10.67 -28.95 -16.28
N LYS A 473 -11.93 -29.25 -15.97
CA LYS A 473 -13.02 -29.38 -16.96
C LYS A 473 -13.20 -28.11 -17.79
N ALA A 474 -13.10 -26.95 -17.16
CA ALA A 474 -13.13 -25.67 -17.86
C ALA A 474 -11.97 -25.55 -18.87
N LEU A 475 -10.72 -25.84 -18.48
CA LEU A 475 -9.58 -25.81 -19.41
C LEU A 475 -9.69 -26.80 -20.57
N ARG A 476 -10.38 -27.93 -20.35
CA ARG A 476 -10.69 -28.96 -21.36
C ARG A 476 -11.85 -28.58 -22.28
N LYS A 477 -12.53 -27.46 -22.04
CA LYS A 477 -13.76 -27.06 -22.74
C LYS A 477 -14.88 -28.11 -22.62
N GLU A 478 -14.93 -28.83 -21.49
CA GLU A 478 -15.97 -29.80 -21.17
C GLU A 478 -17.26 -29.15 -20.63
N HIS A 479 -17.27 -27.82 -20.57
CA HIS A 479 -18.42 -26.99 -20.18
C HIS A 479 -18.61 -25.83 -21.16
N SER A 480 -19.83 -25.30 -21.19
CA SER A 480 -20.31 -24.30 -22.15
C SER A 480 -19.73 -22.88 -21.97
N TYR A 481 -18.83 -22.65 -21.02
CA TYR A 481 -18.30 -21.31 -20.76
C TYR A 481 -17.35 -20.86 -21.88
N PRO A 482 -17.55 -19.64 -22.44
CA PRO A 482 -16.52 -19.03 -23.27
C PRO A 482 -15.30 -18.72 -22.40
N ILE A 483 -14.15 -19.29 -22.75
CA ILE A 483 -12.86 -19.01 -22.11
C ILE A 483 -11.96 -18.34 -23.13
N ASP A 484 -11.72 -17.05 -22.93
CA ASP A 484 -10.73 -16.29 -23.69
C ASP A 484 -9.30 -16.52 -23.13
N GLY A 485 -8.30 -15.91 -23.77
CA GLY A 485 -6.90 -16.06 -23.35
C GLY A 485 -6.64 -15.55 -21.92
N GLU A 486 -7.30 -14.47 -21.51
CA GLU A 486 -7.17 -13.91 -20.16
C GLU A 486 -7.83 -14.83 -19.11
N GLY A 487 -9.01 -15.36 -19.44
CA GLY A 487 -9.77 -16.30 -18.64
C GLY A 487 -9.02 -17.60 -18.40
N ARG A 488 -8.38 -18.14 -19.44
CA ARG A 488 -7.48 -19.30 -19.31
C ARG A 488 -6.39 -19.03 -18.27
N LEU A 489 -5.71 -17.89 -18.36
CA LEU A 489 -4.64 -17.53 -17.43
C LEU A 489 -5.15 -17.37 -15.98
N LYS A 490 -6.37 -16.87 -15.78
CA LYS A 490 -7.02 -16.79 -14.45
C LYS A 490 -7.26 -18.19 -13.87
N ILE A 491 -7.77 -19.12 -14.67
CA ILE A 491 -8.01 -20.52 -14.28
C ILE A 491 -6.68 -21.20 -13.92
N GLU A 492 -5.66 -21.10 -14.76
CA GLU A 492 -4.33 -21.68 -14.49
C GLU A 492 -3.71 -21.13 -13.19
N LYS A 493 -3.79 -19.82 -12.95
CA LYS A 493 -3.33 -19.20 -11.69
C LYS A 493 -4.10 -19.73 -10.49
N LYS A 494 -5.40 -19.98 -10.63
CA LYS A 494 -6.25 -20.48 -9.55
C LYS A 494 -5.91 -21.93 -9.19
N ILE A 495 -5.68 -22.79 -10.17
CA ILE A 495 -5.18 -24.17 -9.97
C ILE A 495 -3.87 -24.15 -9.17
N VAL A 496 -2.89 -23.34 -9.60
CA VAL A 496 -1.62 -23.19 -8.89
C VAL A 496 -1.82 -22.68 -7.46
N SER A 497 -2.75 -21.75 -7.25
CA SER A 497 -3.08 -21.23 -5.93
C SER A 497 -3.66 -22.31 -5.01
N LEU A 498 -4.58 -23.13 -5.50
CA LEU A 498 -5.20 -24.22 -4.72
C LEU A 498 -4.16 -25.26 -4.32
N LEU A 499 -3.34 -25.74 -5.26
CA LEU A 499 -2.26 -26.67 -4.97
C LEU A 499 -1.29 -26.10 -3.93
N ARG A 500 -0.91 -24.82 -4.07
CA ARG A 500 0.01 -24.16 -3.13
C ARG A 500 -0.50 -24.16 -1.68
N GLN A 501 -1.81 -24.14 -1.45
CA GLN A 501 -2.39 -24.18 -0.10
C GLN A 501 -2.05 -25.47 0.65
N HIS A 502 -1.73 -26.55 -0.08
CA HIS A 502 -1.44 -27.86 0.48
C HIS A 502 0.07 -28.22 0.51
N CYS A 503 0.98 -27.30 0.14
CA CYS A 503 2.43 -27.54 0.11
C CYS A 503 3.13 -27.58 1.50
N SER A 504 2.39 -27.70 2.61
CA SER A 504 2.95 -27.86 3.95
C SER A 504 3.22 -29.35 4.25
N VAL A 505 4.11 -29.65 5.19
CA VAL A 505 4.40 -31.03 5.63
C VAL A 505 3.11 -31.73 6.08
N ALA A 506 2.27 -31.04 6.86
CA ALA A 506 1.01 -31.58 7.39
C ALA A 506 -0.03 -31.92 6.30
N THR A 507 0.07 -31.31 5.13
CA THR A 507 -0.93 -31.44 4.04
C THR A 507 -0.34 -32.05 2.77
N ALA A 508 0.91 -32.52 2.80
CA ALA A 508 1.63 -32.93 1.60
C ALA A 508 0.96 -34.10 0.86
N ARG A 509 0.32 -35.02 1.59
CA ARG A 509 -0.46 -36.10 0.98
C ARG A 509 -1.59 -35.55 0.10
N VAL A 510 -2.38 -34.62 0.64
CA VAL A 510 -3.46 -33.93 -0.09
C VAL A 510 -2.91 -33.17 -1.29
N PHE A 511 -1.74 -32.55 -1.16
CA PHE A 511 -1.06 -31.92 -2.29
C PHE A 511 -0.79 -32.91 -3.43
N PHE A 512 -0.19 -34.06 -3.15
CA PHE A 512 0.15 -35.03 -4.20
C PHE A 512 -1.08 -35.64 -4.86
N GLU A 513 -2.14 -35.95 -4.10
CA GLU A 513 -3.41 -36.45 -4.64
C GLU A 513 -4.03 -35.42 -5.62
N LEU A 514 -4.09 -34.14 -5.22
CA LEU A 514 -4.59 -33.07 -6.08
C LEU A 514 -3.66 -32.82 -7.27
N PHE A 515 -2.35 -32.88 -7.07
CA PHE A 515 -1.34 -32.65 -8.10
C PHE A 515 -1.40 -33.71 -9.20
N GLU A 516 -1.50 -35.00 -8.84
CA GLU A 516 -1.68 -36.10 -9.78
C GLU A 516 -2.97 -35.95 -10.57
N THR A 517 -4.06 -35.54 -9.91
CA THR A 517 -5.34 -35.25 -10.57
C THR A 517 -5.18 -34.15 -11.64
N VAL A 518 -4.44 -33.08 -11.33
CA VAL A 518 -4.16 -32.00 -12.28
C VAL A 518 -3.28 -32.49 -13.43
N GLU A 519 -2.19 -33.22 -13.15
CA GLU A 519 -1.30 -33.76 -14.19
C GLU A 519 -2.05 -34.69 -15.15
N GLN A 520 -2.86 -35.62 -14.62
CA GLN A 520 -3.62 -36.57 -15.43
C GLN A 520 -4.65 -35.88 -16.33
N ARG A 521 -5.41 -34.93 -15.78
CA ARG A 521 -6.50 -34.27 -16.52
C ARG A 521 -6.03 -33.27 -17.56
N LEU A 522 -4.85 -32.68 -17.35
CA LEU A 522 -4.29 -31.69 -18.26
C LEU A 522 -3.22 -32.27 -19.20
N ALA A 523 -2.95 -33.59 -19.15
CA ALA A 523 -1.92 -34.25 -19.95
C ALA A 523 -2.11 -34.06 -21.47
N ASP A 524 -3.35 -34.07 -21.93
CA ASP A 524 -3.70 -34.01 -23.37
C ASP A 524 -4.06 -32.60 -23.85
N ILE A 525 -3.81 -31.57 -23.04
CA ILE A 525 -4.10 -30.18 -23.37
C ILE A 525 -2.79 -29.44 -23.58
N ASP A 526 -2.73 -28.57 -24.59
CA ASP A 526 -1.64 -27.61 -24.75
C ASP A 526 -1.67 -26.59 -23.59
N ASN A 527 -0.97 -26.92 -22.51
CA ASN A 527 -0.87 -26.10 -21.32
C ASN A 527 0.05 -24.91 -21.59
N SER A 528 -0.19 -23.79 -20.92
CA SER A 528 0.81 -22.72 -20.98
C SER A 528 2.13 -23.22 -20.39
N LYS A 529 3.26 -22.93 -21.05
CA LYS A 529 4.61 -23.18 -20.51
C LYS A 529 4.76 -22.66 -19.07
N ARG A 530 4.00 -21.61 -18.72
CA ARG A 530 3.96 -21.01 -17.40
C ARG A 530 3.30 -21.92 -16.36
N LEU A 531 2.18 -22.56 -16.68
CA LEU A 531 1.52 -23.51 -15.78
C LEU A 531 2.44 -24.69 -15.47
N GLU A 532 3.03 -25.30 -16.50
CA GLU A 532 3.94 -26.44 -16.34
C GLU A 532 5.14 -26.10 -15.44
N MET A 533 5.77 -24.95 -15.68
CA MET A 533 6.88 -24.46 -14.85
C MET A 533 6.45 -24.30 -13.38
N HIS A 534 5.27 -23.73 -13.12
CA HIS A 534 4.76 -23.57 -11.76
C HIS A 534 4.45 -24.90 -11.08
N LEU A 535 3.85 -25.85 -11.79
CA LEU A 535 3.55 -27.20 -11.26
C LEU A 535 4.84 -27.93 -10.87
N ARG A 536 5.86 -27.95 -11.74
CA ARG A 536 7.18 -28.52 -11.43
C ARG A 536 7.82 -27.88 -10.20
N ARG A 537 7.72 -26.55 -10.08
CA ARG A 537 8.24 -25.81 -8.91
C ARG A 537 7.50 -26.18 -7.62
N LEU A 538 6.18 -26.31 -7.66
CA LEU A 538 5.41 -26.70 -6.46
C LEU A 538 5.74 -28.12 -6.01
N LYS A 539 5.87 -29.06 -6.96
CA LYS A 539 6.27 -30.45 -6.69
C LYS A 539 7.63 -30.51 -5.98
N SER A 540 8.65 -29.86 -6.56
CA SER A 540 10.01 -29.83 -5.98
C SER A 540 10.07 -29.18 -4.60
N VAL A 541 9.39 -28.05 -4.39
CA VAL A 541 9.33 -27.38 -3.07
C VAL A 541 8.66 -28.26 -2.03
N THR A 542 7.58 -28.95 -2.38
CA THR A 542 6.87 -29.82 -1.45
C THR A 542 7.69 -31.07 -1.10
N GLN A 543 8.39 -31.65 -2.08
CA GLN A 543 9.33 -32.75 -1.86
C GLN A 543 10.49 -32.34 -0.93
N MET A 544 11.13 -31.20 -1.19
CA MET A 544 12.21 -30.71 -0.32
C MET A 544 11.75 -30.50 1.13
N ARG A 545 10.52 -30.01 1.35
CA ARG A 545 9.96 -29.82 2.68
C ARG A 545 9.67 -31.13 3.42
N LEU A 546 9.39 -32.21 2.71
CA LEU A 546 9.22 -33.54 3.31
C LEU A 546 10.55 -34.19 3.69
N MET A 547 11.65 -33.76 3.06
CA MET A 547 13.00 -34.27 3.35
C MET A 547 13.70 -33.50 4.49
N GLN A 548 13.16 -32.35 4.89
CA GLN A 548 13.61 -31.52 6.03
C GLN A 548 12.77 -31.83 7.26
#